data_AF-A0A3D4B009-F1
#
_entry.id   AF-A0A3D4B009-F1
#
_cell.length_a   1.000
_cell.length_b   1.000
_cell.length_c   1.000
_cell.angle_alpha   90.00
_cell.angle_beta   90.00
_cell.angle_gamma   90.00
#
_symmetry.space_group_name_H-M   'P 1'
#
loop_
_entity.id
_entity.type
_entity.pdbx_description
1 polymer ?
#
loop_
_entity_poly.entity_id
_entity_poly.type
_entity_poly.pdbx_seq_one_letter_code
_entity_poly.pdbx_strand_id
1 'polypeptide(L)' 'MNHQLTNTHIEFYQKNGYLIVDNFLDDRELAIWREAVDEAVAARKNNRLPYNTAKIPAKAQG' A
#
# COMPACT_ATOMS: atom_id res chain seq x y z
N MET A 1 -7.67 12.13 -1.60
CA MET A 1 -6.50 11.56 -2.29
C MET A 1 -6.59 12.05 -3.71
N ASN A 2 -5.59 12.81 -4.15
CA ASN A 2 -5.59 13.40 -5.47
C ASN A 2 -5.23 12.34 -6.52
N HIS A 3 -6.17 12.03 -7.40
CA HIS A 3 -6.02 11.00 -8.43
C HIS A 3 -6.30 11.55 -9.84
N GLN A 4 -6.47 12.86 -9.97
CA GLN A 4 -6.74 13.50 -11.26
C GLN A 4 -5.42 13.86 -11.94
N LEU A 5 -5.26 13.40 -13.18
CA LEU A 5 -4.12 13.73 -14.01
C LEU A 5 -4.54 14.73 -15.09
N THR A 6 -3.73 15.76 -15.27
CA THR A 6 -3.87 16.71 -16.38
C THR A 6 -3.10 16.19 -17.58
N ASN A 7 -3.40 16.72 -18.78
CA ASN A 7 -2.62 16.39 -19.98
C ASN A 7 -1.13 16.72 -19.81
N THR A 8 -0.81 17.81 -19.12
CA THR A 8 0.57 18.18 -18.77
C THR A 8 1.26 17.11 -17.93
N HIS A 9 0.58 16.51 -16.94
CA HIS A 9 1.13 15.40 -16.16
C HIS A 9 1.41 14.16 -17.04
N ILE A 10 0.51 13.86 -17.97
CA ILE A 10 0.65 12.73 -18.89
C ILE A 10 1.86 12.95 -19.81
N GLU A 11 1.96 14.13 -20.43
CA GLU A 11 3.09 14.49 -21.31
C GLU A 11 4.42 14.48 -20.56
N PHE A 12 4.44 15.01 -19.34
CA PHE A 12 5.63 15.00 -18.48
C PHE A 12 6.07 13.57 -18.17
N TYR A 13 5.14 12.70 -17.77
CA TYR A 13 5.46 11.30 -17.48
C TYR A 13 6.01 10.57 -18.71
N GLN A 14 5.38 10.74 -19.87
CA GLN A 14 5.83 10.13 -21.13
C GLN A 14 7.25 10.56 -21.51
N LYS A 15 7.59 11.83 -21.25
CA LYS A 15 8.92 12.37 -21.57
C LYS A 15 9.99 12.00 -20.56
N ASN A 16 9.65 11.93 -19.26
CA ASN A 16 10.65 11.87 -18.18
C ASN A 16 10.65 10.53 -17.42
N GLY A 17 9.63 9.70 -17.57
CA GLY A 17 9.51 8.40 -16.89
C GLY A 17 9.11 8.46 -15.42
N TYR A 18 8.82 9.65 -14.89
CA TYR A 18 8.29 9.86 -13.54
C TYR A 18 7.29 11.01 -13.54
N LEU A 19 6.49 11.09 -12.48
CA LEU A 19 5.52 12.16 -12.27
C LEU A 19 5.50 12.56 -10.80
N ILE A 20 5.39 13.85 -10.54
CA ILE A 20 5.12 14.40 -9.22
C ILE A 20 3.65 14.82 -9.20
N VAL A 21 2.91 14.34 -8.21
CA VAL A 21 1.52 14.74 -7.97
C VAL A 21 1.48 15.51 -6.66
N ASP A 22 1.25 16.81 -6.75
CA ASP A 22 1.14 17.67 -5.57
C ASP A 22 -0.09 17.30 -4.74
N ASN A 23 0.09 17.35 -3.41
CA ASN A 23 -0.94 17.05 -2.42
C ASN A 23 -1.67 15.71 -2.71
N PHE A 24 -0.89 14.68 -3.07
CA PHE A 24 -1.42 13.36 -3.40
C PHE A 24 -2.28 12.79 -2.27
N LEU A 25 -1.81 12.94 -1.03
CA LEU A 25 -2.57 12.71 0.19
C LEU A 25 -2.64 14.04 0.94
N ASP A 26 -3.82 14.37 1.46
CA ASP A 26 -3.94 15.42 2.46
C ASP A 26 -3.44 14.92 3.84
N ASP A 27 -3.33 15.82 4.82
CA ASP A 27 -2.81 15.51 6.15
C ASP A 27 -3.59 14.39 6.86
N ARG A 28 -4.91 14.34 6.67
CA ARG A 28 -5.77 13.33 7.29
C ARG A 28 -5.54 11.98 6.64
N GLU A 29 -5.52 11.93 5.32
CA GLU A 29 -5.30 10.70 4.57
C GLU A 29 -3.89 10.15 4.81
N LEU A 30 -2.89 11.03 4.88
CA LEU A 30 -1.53 10.66 5.22
C LEU A 30 -1.45 10.05 6.62
N ALA A 31 -2.15 10.61 7.60
CA ALA A 31 -2.18 10.06 8.96
C ALA A 31 -2.79 8.65 8.98
N ILE A 32 -3.91 8.44 8.28
CA ILE A 32 -4.56 7.13 8.17
C ILE A 32 -3.63 6.10 7.51
N TRP A 33 -2.98 6.49 6.41
CA TRP A 33 -2.06 5.60 5.70
C TRP A 33 -0.85 5.24 6.55
N ARG A 34 -0.32 6.17 7.35
CA ARG A 34 0.79 5.91 8.27
C ARG A 34 0.39 4.91 9.35
N GLU A 35 -0.75 5.12 9.99
CA GLU A 35 -1.26 4.21 11.03
C GLU A 35 -1.45 2.78 10.49
N ALA A 36 -2.10 2.65 9.32
CA ALA A 36 -2.33 1.35 8.71
C ALA A 36 -1.03 0.62 8.33
N VAL A 37 -0.02 1.35 7.84
CA VAL A 37 1.31 0.78 7.52
C VAL A 37 2.04 0.38 8.79
N ASP A 38 2.02 1.22 9.82
CA ASP A 38 2.66 0.93 11.11
C ASP A 38 2.04 -0.32 11.76
N GLU A 39 0.71 -0.44 11.74
CA GLU A 39 0.00 -1.64 12.21
C GLU A 39 0.42 -2.88 11.42
N ALA A 40 0.44 -2.80 10.08
CA ALA A 40 0.82 -3.92 9.22
C ALA A 40 2.27 -4.37 9.46
N VAL A 41 3.19 -3.42 9.65
CA VAL A 41 4.60 -3.70 9.97
C VAL A 41 4.73 -4.34 11.34
N ALA A 42 4.03 -3.81 12.35
CA ALA A 42 4.04 -4.38 13.71
C ALA A 42 3.44 -5.80 13.75
N ALA A 43 2.36 -6.02 13.01
CA ALA A 43 1.69 -7.32 12.87
C ALA A 43 2.56 -8.36 12.14
N ARG A 44 3.53 -7.92 11.32
CA ARG A 44 4.38 -8.80 10.51
C ARG A 44 5.37 -9.66 11.34
N LYS A 45 5.46 -9.51 12.67
CA LYS A 45 6.28 -10.33 13.61
C LYS A 45 6.63 -11.74 13.07
N ASN A 46 7.78 -11.84 12.38
CA ASN A 46 8.34 -13.05 11.75
C ASN A 46 7.50 -13.81 10.71
N ASN A 47 6.37 -13.29 10.25
CA ASN A 47 5.61 -13.94 9.18
C ASN A 47 6.16 -13.52 7.81
N ARG A 48 7.05 -14.36 7.25
CA ARG A 48 7.73 -14.11 5.96
C ARG A 48 6.77 -14.08 4.76
N LEU A 49 5.52 -14.53 4.92
CA LEU A 49 4.49 -14.54 3.87
C LEU A 49 3.10 -14.17 4.42
N PRO A 50 2.30 -13.35 3.70
CA PRO A 50 0.94 -12.96 4.10
C PRO A 50 -0.07 -14.11 4.07
N TYR A 51 0.29 -15.27 3.50
CA TYR A 51 -0.57 -16.46 3.37
C TYR A 51 -0.47 -17.46 4.53
N ASN A 52 0.43 -17.27 5.50
CA ASN A 52 0.64 -18.25 6.57
C ASN A 52 -0.42 -18.20 7.70
N THR A 53 -1.61 -17.67 7.41
CA THR A 53 -2.79 -17.79 8.29
C THR A 53 -3.74 -18.90 7.85
N ALA A 54 -3.34 -19.75 6.91
CA ALA A 54 -4.00 -21.03 6.70
C ALA A 54 -3.85 -21.88 7.98
N LYS A 55 -4.80 -21.73 8.91
CA LYS A 55 -5.10 -22.75 9.91
C LYS A 55 -5.34 -24.03 9.14
N ILE A 56 -4.34 -24.91 9.05
CA ILE A 56 -4.59 -26.31 8.68
C ILE A 56 -5.32 -26.89 9.89
N PRO A 57 -6.62 -27.23 9.80
CA PRO A 57 -7.28 -27.90 10.91
C PRO A 57 -6.60 -29.25 11.11
N ALA A 58 -6.13 -29.47 12.34
CA ALA A 58 -5.50 -30.71 12.77
C ALA A 58 -6.51 -31.86 12.85
N LYS A 59 -7.02 -32.35 11.71
CA LYS A 59 -7.71 -33.64 11.59
C LYS A 59 -7.61 -34.18 10.17
N ALA A 60 -6.51 -34.85 9.87
CA ALA A 60 -6.43 -35.87 8.81
C ALA A 60 -5.20 -36.76 9.05
N GLN A 61 -5.17 -37.44 10.20
CA GLN A 61 -4.41 -38.68 10.36
C GLN A 61 -5.32 -39.63 11.13
N GLY A 62 -5.97 -40.51 10.37
CA GLY A 62 -6.83 -41.61 10.79
C GLY A 62 -6.86 -42.60 9.63
#